data_AF-A0AAQ3N4G2-F1
#
_entry.id   AF-A0AAQ3N4G2-F1
#
_cell.length_a   1.000
_cell.length_b   1.000
_cell.length_c   1.000
_cell.angle_alpha   90.00
_cell.angle_beta   90.00
_cell.angle_gamma   90.00
#
_symmetry.space_group_name_H-M   'P 1'
#
loop_
_entity.id
_entity.type
_entity.pdbx_description
1 polymer ?
#
loop_
_entity_poly.entity_id
_entity_poly.type
_entity_poly.pdbx_seq_one_letter_code
_entity_poly.pdbx_strand_id
1 'polypeptide(L)'
;VQEVPAVDMFVTTADPVLEPPIITVNTVLSLLALDYPHHKLACYVSDDGCSPLTFYALQEASKFAKFWVPFCKKYDVQVRAPFRYFSAKPEVSTASNTTEFKQEWLQMKFIHEMYRKQLLTISVIWFLSNHLYRNKKIHILTKHYTQYSEFFKVIWENKECLADGLPHLIYISREKRPKQSHHFKAGAMNVLTRVSGLMRNAPFILNVDCDMIVNNPKVVLHALCILLDSKGEKEVAFAQFPQQFYATLKDDPFGNQMAILIKYLTAGIAGLQGPFYSGTNCFHTRKVIYGLYPDSMEKGIFFYFILIF
;
A
#
# COMPACT_ATOMS: atom_id res chain seq x y z
N VAL A 1 -12.80 8.93 -21.56
CA VAL A 1 -12.51 8.29 -20.26
C VAL A 1 -13.40 8.98 -19.24
N GLN A 2 -14.32 8.25 -18.61
CA GLN A 2 -15.15 8.76 -17.52
C GLN A 2 -14.20 9.36 -16.46
N GLU A 3 -14.45 10.58 -15.99
CA GLU A 3 -13.61 11.21 -14.95
C GLU A 3 -13.68 10.38 -13.67
N VAL A 4 -12.70 9.50 -13.46
CA VAL A 4 -12.62 8.71 -12.23
C VAL A 4 -12.05 9.57 -11.08
N PRO A 5 -12.52 9.36 -9.83
CA PRO A 5 -12.12 10.17 -8.69
C PRO A 5 -10.67 9.93 -8.28
N ALA A 6 -10.12 10.86 -7.51
CA ALA A 6 -8.83 10.70 -6.88
C ALA A 6 -8.90 9.65 -5.74
N VAL A 7 -7.87 8.80 -5.61
CA VAL A 7 -7.71 7.84 -4.48
C VAL A 7 -6.34 7.98 -3.82
N ASP A 8 -6.30 8.23 -2.51
CA ASP A 8 -5.08 8.22 -1.72
C ASP A 8 -4.86 6.83 -1.11
N MET A 9 -3.64 6.30 -1.19
CA MET A 9 -3.28 4.97 -0.70
C MET A 9 -2.32 5.10 0.46
N PHE A 10 -2.68 4.58 1.63
CA PHE A 10 -1.91 4.68 2.87
C PHE A 10 -1.26 3.35 3.17
N VAL A 11 0.07 3.39 3.35
CA VAL A 11 0.89 2.28 3.82
C VAL A 11 1.49 2.67 5.16
N THR A 12 1.30 1.88 6.19
CA THR A 12 1.93 2.10 7.51
C THR A 12 3.00 1.06 7.77
N THR A 13 4.16 1.49 8.28
CA THR A 13 5.22 0.62 8.76
C THR A 13 5.72 1.08 10.13
N ALA A 14 5.98 0.13 11.03
CA ALA A 14 6.28 0.37 12.43
C ALA A 14 7.77 0.47 12.73
N ASP A 15 8.58 -0.48 12.22
CA ASP A 15 9.99 -0.59 12.55
C ASP A 15 10.75 -1.45 11.53
N PRO A 16 11.93 -1.04 11.04
CA PRO A 16 12.69 -1.75 10.00
C PRO A 16 13.27 -3.10 10.43
N VAL A 17 13.27 -3.44 11.72
CA VAL A 17 13.72 -4.74 12.23
C VAL A 17 12.57 -5.74 12.21
N LEU A 18 11.40 -5.34 12.71
CA LEU A 18 10.19 -6.17 12.67
C LEU A 18 9.60 -6.27 11.27
N GLU A 19 9.67 -5.18 10.51
CA GLU A 19 9.15 -5.05 9.15
C GLU A 19 10.30 -4.63 8.23
N PRO A 20 11.12 -5.60 7.76
CA PRO A 20 12.22 -5.32 6.86
C PRO A 20 11.79 -4.44 5.68
N PRO A 21 12.57 -3.40 5.30
CA PRO A 21 12.19 -2.44 4.25
C PRO A 21 11.78 -3.09 2.92
N ILE A 22 12.33 -4.26 2.60
CA ILE A 22 11.98 -5.01 1.39
C ILE A 22 10.49 -5.40 1.35
N ILE A 23 9.85 -5.61 2.50
CA ILE A 23 8.42 -5.93 2.59
C ILE A 23 7.61 -4.69 2.22
N THR A 24 7.88 -3.56 2.88
CA THR A 24 7.22 -2.27 2.62
C THR A 24 7.36 -1.81 1.18
N VAL A 25 8.56 -1.90 0.58
CA VAL A 25 8.76 -1.49 -0.81
C VAL A 25 8.04 -2.40 -1.81
N ASN A 26 7.91 -3.70 -1.54
CA ASN A 26 7.15 -4.60 -2.40
C ASN A 26 5.65 -4.23 -2.43
N THR A 27 5.10 -3.88 -1.28
CA THR A 27 3.74 -3.35 -1.15
C THR A 27 3.59 -2.06 -1.94
N VAL A 28 4.48 -1.10 -1.73
CA VAL A 28 4.46 0.19 -2.46
C VAL A 28 4.59 -0.01 -3.97
N LEU A 29 5.52 -0.85 -4.44
CA LEU A 29 5.67 -1.14 -5.87
C LEU A 29 4.42 -1.78 -6.47
N SER A 30 3.73 -2.63 -5.71
CA SER A 30 2.48 -3.25 -6.17
C SER A 30 1.34 -2.23 -6.30
N LEU A 31 1.24 -1.27 -5.37
CA LEU A 31 0.25 -0.18 -5.41
C LEU A 31 0.53 0.82 -6.53
N LEU A 32 1.80 1.18 -6.76
CA LEU A 32 2.17 2.13 -7.83
C LEU A 32 1.87 1.57 -9.23
N ALA A 33 1.75 0.25 -9.36
CA ALA A 33 1.45 -0.45 -10.62
C ALA A 33 -0.04 -0.80 -10.81
N LEU A 34 -0.94 -0.21 -10.03
CA LEU A 34 -2.39 -0.39 -10.19
C LEU A 34 -2.89 0.09 -11.56
N ASP A 35 -3.95 -0.55 -12.06
CA ASP A 35 -4.61 -0.19 -13.31
C ASP A 35 -5.57 0.98 -13.09
N TYR A 36 -4.99 2.16 -12.88
CA TYR A 36 -5.71 3.40 -12.66
C TYR A 36 -4.90 4.59 -13.23
N PRO A 37 -5.54 5.73 -13.57
CA PRO A 37 -4.80 6.91 -14.01
C PRO A 37 -3.80 7.37 -12.95
N HIS A 38 -2.53 7.46 -13.33
CA HIS A 38 -1.44 7.71 -12.38
C HIS A 38 -1.59 9.02 -11.60
N HIS A 39 -2.06 10.08 -12.27
CA HIS A 39 -2.32 11.39 -11.67
C HIS A 39 -3.51 11.38 -10.68
N LYS A 40 -4.34 10.32 -10.68
CA LYS A 40 -5.43 10.13 -9.73
C LYS A 40 -5.03 9.27 -8.52
N LEU A 41 -3.83 8.68 -8.51
CA LEU A 41 -3.29 7.95 -7.38
C LEU A 41 -2.20 8.73 -6.65
N ALA A 42 -2.17 8.62 -5.32
CA ALA A 42 -1.07 9.06 -4.49
C ALA A 42 -0.81 8.04 -3.38
N CYS A 43 0.42 7.57 -3.24
CA CYS A 43 0.85 6.63 -2.23
C CYS A 43 1.56 7.38 -1.09
N TYR A 44 1.03 7.26 0.12
CA TYR A 44 1.60 7.82 1.33
C TYR A 44 2.12 6.70 2.22
N VAL A 45 3.40 6.74 2.53
CA VAL A 45 4.05 5.79 3.43
C VAL A 45 4.32 6.48 4.76
N SER A 46 3.68 6.02 5.83
CA SER A 46 3.96 6.44 7.20
C SER A 46 4.94 5.48 7.84
N ASP A 47 6.12 5.97 8.21
CA ASP A 47 7.15 5.22 8.94
C ASP A 47 7.21 5.70 10.39
N ASP A 48 6.61 4.93 11.30
CA ASP A 48 6.67 5.20 12.73
C ASP A 48 8.08 4.95 13.31
N GLY A 49 8.91 4.13 12.65
CA GLY A 49 10.29 3.87 13.05
C GLY A 49 11.24 5.00 12.68
N CYS A 50 10.80 5.92 11.79
CA CYS A 50 11.61 7.00 11.23
C CYS A 50 12.98 6.49 10.74
N SER A 51 12.96 5.39 9.98
CA SER A 51 14.14 4.64 9.61
C SER A 51 14.80 5.23 8.37
N PRO A 52 16.07 5.67 8.46
CA PRO A 52 16.82 6.10 7.28
C PRO A 52 16.94 5.00 6.22
N LEU A 53 16.94 3.74 6.66
CA LEU A 53 17.00 2.58 5.79
C LEU A 53 15.69 2.41 5.00
N THR A 54 14.54 2.55 5.67
CA THR A 54 13.23 2.49 5.02
C THR A 54 13.06 3.63 4.02
N PHE A 55 13.43 4.85 4.42
CA PHE A 55 13.42 6.00 3.53
C PHE A 55 14.28 5.78 2.29
N TYR A 56 15.54 5.34 2.46
CA TYR A 56 16.44 5.03 1.35
C TYR A 56 15.88 3.92 0.44
N ALA A 57 15.33 2.85 1.02
CA ALA A 57 14.73 1.76 0.26
C ALA A 57 13.57 2.25 -0.63
N LEU A 58 12.74 3.17 -0.12
CA LEU A 58 11.67 3.80 -0.91
C LEU A 58 12.20 4.70 -2.04
N GLN A 59 13.34 5.38 -1.85
CA GLN A 59 13.99 6.14 -2.92
C GLN A 59 14.53 5.22 -4.02
N GLU A 60 15.11 4.08 -3.69
CA GLU A 60 15.53 3.11 -4.70
C GLU A 60 14.32 2.43 -5.36
N ALA A 61 13.27 2.15 -4.59
CA ALA A 61 12.01 1.61 -5.13
C ALA A 61 11.38 2.57 -6.15
N SER A 62 11.40 3.88 -5.90
CA SER A 62 10.85 4.86 -6.86
C SER A 62 11.62 4.90 -8.18
N LYS A 63 12.94 4.65 -8.15
CA LYS A 63 13.75 4.49 -9.38
C LYS A 63 13.38 3.21 -10.12
N PHE A 64 13.27 2.08 -9.40
CA PHE A 64 12.87 0.81 -9.99
C PHE A 64 11.45 0.85 -10.56
N ALA A 65 10.53 1.55 -9.91
CA ALA A 65 9.14 1.71 -10.34
C ALA A 65 9.02 2.27 -11.76
N LYS A 66 9.95 3.13 -12.19
CA LYS A 66 9.98 3.70 -13.56
C LYS A 66 10.15 2.63 -14.64
N PHE A 67 10.70 1.47 -14.31
CA PHE A 67 10.81 0.33 -15.22
C PHE A 67 9.66 -0.66 -14.99
N TRP A 68 9.34 -0.94 -13.73
CA TRP A 68 8.33 -1.93 -13.37
C TRP A 68 6.91 -1.55 -13.78
N VAL A 69 6.49 -0.29 -13.54
CA VAL A 69 5.12 0.15 -13.83
C VAL A 69 4.80 0.11 -15.33
N PRO A 70 5.65 0.63 -16.25
CA PRO A 70 5.42 0.48 -17.68
C PRO A 70 5.40 -0.97 -18.16
N PHE A 71 6.31 -1.82 -17.65
CA PHE A 71 6.34 -3.25 -17.97
C PHE A 71 5.03 -3.95 -17.57
N CYS A 72 4.57 -3.65 -16.35
CA CYS A 72 3.29 -4.13 -15.82
C CYS A 72 2.12 -3.77 -16.74
N LYS A 73 2.07 -2.54 -17.24
CA LYS A 73 1.00 -2.06 -18.12
C LYS A 73 1.11 -2.63 -19.53
N LYS A 74 2.30 -2.65 -20.11
CA LYS A 74 2.58 -3.17 -21.47
C LYS A 74 2.16 -4.63 -21.62
N TYR A 75 2.38 -5.44 -20.58
CA TYR A 75 2.15 -6.89 -20.63
C TYR A 75 0.98 -7.38 -19.77
N ASP A 76 0.12 -6.47 -19.31
CA ASP A 76 -1.05 -6.76 -18.47
C ASP A 76 -0.75 -7.73 -17.30
N VAL A 77 0.35 -7.47 -16.60
CA VAL A 77 0.82 -8.31 -15.49
C VAL A 77 -0.19 -8.29 -14.35
N GLN A 78 -0.85 -9.41 -14.05
CA GLN A 78 -1.88 -9.43 -13.00
C GLN A 78 -1.28 -9.24 -11.59
N VAL A 79 -0.19 -9.96 -11.28
CA VAL A 79 0.47 -9.87 -9.97
C VAL A 79 1.45 -8.69 -9.96
N ARG A 80 1.03 -7.57 -9.36
CA ARG A 80 1.80 -6.31 -9.39
C ARG A 80 3.01 -6.28 -8.46
N ALA A 81 3.16 -7.28 -7.58
CA ALA A 81 4.35 -7.42 -6.73
C ALA A 81 5.49 -8.15 -7.46
N PRO A 82 6.65 -7.51 -7.72
CA PRO A 82 7.73 -8.09 -8.53
C PRO A 82 8.24 -9.44 -7.98
N PHE A 83 8.46 -9.52 -6.66
CA PHE A 83 8.99 -10.74 -6.05
C PHE A 83 8.06 -11.94 -6.22
N ARG A 84 6.73 -11.71 -6.28
CA ARG A 84 5.75 -12.75 -6.55
C ARG A 84 5.69 -13.10 -8.01
N TYR A 85 5.63 -12.09 -8.87
CA TYR A 85 5.62 -12.28 -10.32
C TYR A 85 6.80 -13.15 -10.79
N PHE A 86 8.02 -12.85 -10.33
CA PHE A 86 9.22 -13.61 -10.70
C PHE A 86 9.43 -14.91 -9.94
N SER A 87 8.61 -15.22 -8.92
CA SER A 87 8.68 -16.49 -8.18
C SER A 87 7.94 -17.64 -8.88
N ALA A 88 6.92 -17.32 -9.67
CA ALA A 88 6.16 -18.28 -10.45
C ALA A 88 6.84 -18.56 -11.81
N LYS A 89 6.53 -19.72 -12.40
CA LYS A 89 6.87 -19.96 -13.81
C LYS A 89 6.08 -18.96 -14.67
N PRO A 90 6.65 -18.42 -15.76
CA PRO A 90 5.93 -17.49 -16.63
C PRO A 90 4.64 -18.15 -17.13
N GLU A 91 3.50 -17.49 -16.91
CA GLU A 91 2.23 -17.94 -17.45
C GLU A 91 2.27 -17.83 -18.98
N VAL A 92 1.95 -18.93 -19.66
CA VAL A 92 1.98 -19.00 -21.13
C VAL A 92 0.70 -18.37 -21.67
N SER A 93 0.71 -17.04 -21.85
CA SER A 93 -0.29 -16.31 -22.63
C SER A 93 0.16 -16.16 -24.08
N THR A 94 -0.76 -15.84 -25.00
CA THR A 94 -0.42 -15.55 -26.41
C THR A 94 0.57 -14.38 -26.54
N ALA A 95 0.50 -13.38 -25.66
CA ALA A 95 1.46 -12.27 -25.58
C ALA A 95 2.85 -12.71 -25.08
N SER A 96 2.91 -13.71 -24.19
CA SER A 96 4.16 -14.23 -23.62
C SER A 96 5.04 -15.01 -24.60
N ASN A 97 4.51 -15.35 -25.78
CA ASN A 97 5.22 -16.15 -26.78
C ASN A 97 6.06 -15.31 -27.77
N THR A 98 5.92 -13.99 -27.76
CA THR A 98 6.70 -13.10 -28.63
C THR A 98 8.17 -13.04 -28.21
N THR A 99 9.08 -12.90 -29.18
CA THR A 99 10.52 -12.75 -28.91
C THR A 99 10.82 -11.47 -28.13
N GLU A 100 10.09 -10.39 -28.42
CA GLU A 100 10.16 -9.11 -27.71
C GLU A 100 9.83 -9.27 -26.22
N PHE A 101 8.70 -9.91 -25.89
CA PHE A 101 8.35 -10.18 -24.50
C PHE A 101 9.44 -10.98 -23.80
N LYS A 102 9.98 -12.04 -24.42
CA LYS A 102 11.03 -12.86 -23.80
C LYS A 102 12.28 -12.05 -23.48
N GLN A 103 12.69 -11.16 -24.38
CA GLN A 103 13.84 -10.27 -24.17
C GLN A 103 13.58 -9.25 -23.05
N GLU A 104 12.46 -8.55 -23.11
CA GLU A 104 12.11 -7.55 -22.09
C GLU A 104 11.84 -8.17 -20.72
N TRP A 105 11.27 -9.38 -20.69
CA TRP A 105 11.07 -10.14 -19.45
C TRP A 105 12.39 -10.53 -18.80
N LEU A 106 13.36 -11.02 -19.58
CA LEU A 106 14.70 -11.34 -19.09
C LEU A 106 15.41 -10.09 -18.56
N GLN A 107 15.31 -8.99 -19.29
CA GLN A 107 15.86 -7.70 -18.86
C GLN A 107 15.21 -7.21 -17.56
N MET A 108 13.89 -7.25 -17.47
CA MET A 108 13.16 -6.84 -16.26
C MET A 108 13.52 -7.72 -15.06
N LYS A 109 13.61 -9.03 -15.27
CA LYS A 109 14.03 -9.97 -14.23
C LYS A 109 15.44 -9.65 -13.72
N PHE A 110 16.37 -9.36 -14.63
CA PHE A 110 17.73 -8.97 -14.29
C PHE A 110 17.75 -7.66 -13.47
N ILE A 111 17.01 -6.62 -13.90
CA ILE A 111 16.90 -5.36 -13.17
C ILE A 111 16.32 -5.59 -11.77
N HIS A 112 15.26 -6.38 -11.65
CA HIS A 112 14.65 -6.74 -10.36
C HIS A 112 15.65 -7.48 -9.43
N GLU A 113 16.42 -8.43 -9.96
CA GLU A 113 17.43 -9.15 -9.17
C GLU A 113 18.56 -8.23 -8.69
N MET A 114 19.02 -7.30 -9.54
CA MET A 114 20.01 -6.29 -9.15
C MET A 114 19.49 -5.37 -8.04
N TYR A 115 18.28 -4.83 -8.22
CA TYR A 115 17.60 -3.99 -7.24
C TYR A 115 17.44 -4.73 -5.89
N ARG A 116 16.96 -5.99 -5.93
CA ARG A 116 16.79 -6.81 -4.73
C ARG A 116 18.11 -7.06 -4.02
N LYS A 117 19.17 -7.41 -4.76
CA LYS A 117 20.52 -7.61 -4.18
C LYS A 117 21.04 -6.33 -3.53
N GLN A 118 20.90 -5.18 -4.18
CA GLN A 118 21.30 -3.90 -3.62
C GLN A 118 20.60 -3.61 -2.29
N LEU A 119 19.28 -3.77 -2.22
CA LEU A 119 18.51 -3.54 -0.99
C LEU A 119 18.91 -4.50 0.14
N LEU A 120 19.11 -5.79 -0.18
CA LEU A 120 19.54 -6.78 0.81
C LEU A 120 20.94 -6.46 1.33
N THR A 121 21.89 -6.13 0.45
CA THR A 121 23.25 -5.74 0.84
C THR A 121 23.25 -4.53 1.75
N ILE A 122 22.49 -3.49 1.41
CA ILE A 122 22.40 -2.26 2.23
C ILE A 122 21.74 -2.54 3.58
N SER A 123 20.71 -3.40 3.60
CA SER A 123 20.08 -3.83 4.85
C SER A 123 21.09 -4.55 5.76
N VAL A 124 21.87 -5.49 5.21
CA VAL A 124 22.93 -6.20 5.95
C VAL A 124 23.99 -5.22 6.46
N ILE A 125 24.49 -4.30 5.62
CA ILE A 125 25.47 -3.27 6.03
C ILE A 125 24.92 -2.42 7.17
N TRP A 126 23.65 -2.01 7.09
CA TRP A 126 22.98 -1.22 8.12
C TRP A 126 22.88 -1.99 9.45
N PHE A 127 22.48 -3.26 9.41
CA PHE A 127 22.42 -4.10 10.60
C PHE A 127 23.79 -4.34 11.23
N LEU A 128 24.81 -4.66 10.42
CA LEU A 128 26.18 -4.86 10.88
C LEU A 128 26.77 -3.58 11.48
N SER A 129 26.53 -2.45 10.82
CA SER A 129 26.97 -1.14 11.30
C SER A 129 26.27 -0.81 12.61
N ASN A 130 24.96 -0.95 12.72
CA ASN A 130 24.26 -0.71 14.00
C ASN A 130 24.69 -1.66 15.12
N HIS A 131 25.04 -2.90 14.80
CA HIS A 131 25.58 -3.85 15.77
C HIS A 131 26.98 -3.45 16.26
N LEU A 132 27.85 -2.96 15.36
CA LEU A 132 29.20 -2.49 15.69
C LEU A 132 29.18 -1.12 16.41
N TYR A 133 28.28 -0.22 16.02
CA TYR A 133 28.11 1.13 16.59
C TYR A 133 27.28 1.16 17.89
N ARG A 134 26.71 0.02 18.31
CA ARG A 134 26.12 -0.14 19.65
C ARG A 134 27.12 0.10 20.79
N ASN A 135 28.42 0.17 20.47
CA ASN A 135 29.50 0.42 21.43
C ASN A 135 30.02 1.88 21.52
N LYS A 136 29.52 2.89 20.78
CA LYS A 136 29.82 4.32 21.09
C LYS A 136 28.97 5.34 20.31
N LYS A 137 28.41 6.32 21.06
CA LYS A 137 27.96 7.69 20.73
C LYS A 137 27.03 7.99 19.52
N ILE A 138 26.87 7.13 18.51
CA ILE A 138 25.99 7.41 17.35
C ILE A 138 24.50 7.12 17.65
N HIS A 139 24.21 6.20 18.57
CA HIS A 139 22.83 5.91 19.01
C HIS A 139 22.10 7.14 19.60
N ILE A 140 22.86 8.15 20.05
CA ILE A 140 22.34 9.42 20.56
C ILE A 140 21.86 10.30 19.39
N LEU A 141 22.58 10.37 18.27
CA LEU A 141 22.19 11.18 17.11
C LEU A 141 20.91 10.66 16.44
N THR A 142 20.78 9.35 16.21
CA THR A 142 19.55 8.78 15.63
C THR A 142 18.35 8.91 16.56
N LYS A 143 18.52 8.79 17.90
CA LYS A 143 17.45 9.12 18.86
C LYS A 143 17.07 10.60 18.85
N HIS A 144 18.04 11.51 18.73
CA HIS A 144 17.75 12.94 18.69
C HIS A 144 17.04 13.37 17.40
N TYR A 145 17.38 12.82 16.24
CA TYR A 145 16.65 13.11 14.98
C TYR A 145 15.22 12.55 14.98
N THR A 146 14.99 11.40 15.63
CA THR A 146 13.67 10.76 15.71
C THR A 146 12.76 11.30 16.82
N GLN A 147 13.32 12.01 17.82
CA GLN A 147 12.55 12.55 18.95
C GLN A 147 12.04 13.98 18.78
N TYR A 148 12.57 14.76 17.82
CA TYR A 148 12.38 16.22 17.81
C TYR A 148 12.04 16.86 16.45
N SER A 149 11.82 16.09 15.38
CA SER A 149 11.41 16.67 14.10
C SER A 149 10.39 15.79 13.40
N GLU A 150 9.27 16.38 12.98
CA GLU A 150 8.48 15.84 11.88
C GLU A 150 9.38 15.73 10.65
N PHE A 151 9.37 14.57 9.99
CA PHE A 151 10.12 14.35 8.76
C PHE A 151 9.14 14.03 7.64
N PHE A 152 8.75 15.06 6.92
CA PHE A 152 7.90 14.97 5.74
C PHE A 152 8.77 15.12 4.49
N LYS A 153 8.70 14.16 3.57
CA LYS A 153 9.48 14.22 2.32
C LYS A 153 8.71 13.62 1.16
N VAL A 154 8.56 14.41 0.10
CA VAL A 154 8.00 13.90 -1.15
C VAL A 154 9.11 13.22 -1.94
N ILE A 155 8.96 11.91 -2.18
CA ILE A 155 9.94 11.08 -2.90
C ILE A 155 9.74 11.25 -4.41
N TRP A 156 8.48 11.29 -4.85
CA TRP A 156 8.13 11.48 -6.26
C TRP A 156 6.85 12.30 -6.40
N GLU A 157 6.89 13.32 -7.27
CA GLU A 157 5.73 14.11 -7.68
C GLU A 157 5.53 14.01 -9.18
N ASN A 158 4.32 13.62 -9.59
CA ASN A 158 3.92 13.66 -10.98
C ASN A 158 3.40 15.06 -11.33
N LYS A 159 4.30 16.04 -11.46
CA LYS A 159 3.94 17.44 -11.75
C LYS A 159 3.40 17.66 -13.16
N GLU A 160 3.74 16.77 -14.09
CA GLU A 160 3.52 16.97 -15.52
C GLU A 160 2.30 16.18 -16.05
N CYS A 161 1.60 15.43 -15.19
CA CYS A 161 0.47 14.56 -15.57
C CYS A 161 0.77 13.66 -16.78
N LEU A 162 2.03 13.26 -16.97
CA LEU A 162 2.45 12.44 -18.10
C LEU A 162 1.68 11.11 -18.09
N ALA A 163 1.24 10.67 -19.27
CA ALA A 163 0.49 9.42 -19.44
C ALA A 163 1.23 8.20 -18.86
N ASP A 164 2.56 8.18 -19.01
CA ASP A 164 3.46 7.14 -18.51
C ASP A 164 4.13 7.47 -17.17
N GLY A 165 3.65 8.51 -16.46
CA GLY A 165 4.21 8.93 -15.18
C GLY A 165 3.85 7.98 -14.03
N LEU A 166 4.63 8.00 -12.94
CA LEU A 166 4.29 7.24 -11.72
C LEU A 166 3.28 8.01 -10.84
N PRO A 167 2.46 7.33 -10.02
CA PRO A 167 1.69 7.99 -8.97
C PRO A 167 2.59 8.75 -7.99
N HIS A 168 2.05 9.75 -7.28
CA HIS A 168 2.80 10.44 -6.24
C HIS A 168 3.27 9.44 -5.17
N LEU A 169 4.50 9.61 -4.66
CA LEU A 169 5.04 8.83 -3.55
C LEU A 169 5.53 9.78 -2.46
N ILE A 170 4.86 9.77 -1.32
CA ILE A 170 5.12 10.65 -0.19
C ILE A 170 5.58 9.80 1.00
N TYR A 171 6.71 10.16 1.59
CA TYR A 171 7.18 9.59 2.84
C TYR A 171 6.88 10.54 4.00
N ILE A 172 6.35 9.98 5.08
CA ILE A 172 5.96 10.73 6.28
C ILE A 172 6.48 9.97 7.50
N SER A 173 7.23 10.66 8.34
CA SER A 173 7.49 10.26 9.72
C SER A 173 7.00 11.39 10.61
N ARG A 174 6.08 11.05 11.51
CA ARG A 174 5.46 11.99 12.43
C ARG A 174 6.35 12.21 13.65
N GLU A 175 6.28 13.41 14.23
CA GLU A 175 6.94 13.69 15.50
C GLU A 175 6.34 12.81 16.60
N LYS A 176 7.21 12.24 17.44
CA LYS A 176 6.82 11.48 18.63
C LYS A 176 7.60 11.98 19.84
N ARG A 177 6.89 12.30 20.92
CA ARG A 177 7.48 12.71 22.20
C ARG A 177 7.40 11.59 23.22
N PRO A 178 8.47 11.28 23.98
CA PRO A 178 8.48 10.14 24.91
C PRO A 178 7.37 10.13 25.97
N LYS A 179 6.88 11.30 26.37
CA LYS A 179 5.83 11.45 27.40
C LYS A 179 4.43 11.59 26.84
N GLN A 180 4.26 11.54 25.52
CA GLN A 180 2.95 11.69 24.87
C GLN A 180 2.57 10.38 24.20
N SER A 181 1.36 9.90 24.50
CA SER A 181 0.79 8.78 23.77
C SER A 181 0.65 9.17 22.30
N HIS A 182 1.13 8.31 21.42
CA HIS A 182 1.08 8.52 19.97
C HIS A 182 0.13 7.54 19.27
N HIS A 183 -0.59 6.68 20.00
CA HIS A 183 -1.66 5.82 19.47
C HIS A 183 -1.25 4.91 18.27
N PHE A 184 0.03 4.51 18.19
CA PHE A 184 0.56 3.57 17.19
C PHE A 184 -0.02 3.79 15.78
N LYS A 185 -0.49 2.73 15.10
CA LYS A 185 -1.08 2.75 13.76
C LYS A 185 -2.27 3.71 13.64
N ALA A 186 -3.14 3.81 14.65
CA ALA A 186 -4.28 4.73 14.62
C ALA A 186 -3.82 6.20 14.55
N GLY A 187 -2.82 6.57 15.36
CA GLY A 187 -2.21 7.89 15.30
C GLY A 187 -1.52 8.18 13.96
N ALA A 188 -0.85 7.18 13.37
CA ALA A 188 -0.23 7.29 12.05
C ALA A 188 -1.27 7.53 10.95
N MET A 189 -2.34 6.72 10.90
CA MET A 189 -3.43 6.90 9.92
C MET A 189 -4.14 8.25 10.06
N ASN A 190 -4.30 8.75 11.30
CA ASN A 190 -4.86 10.08 11.54
C ASN A 190 -3.95 11.20 11.00
N VAL A 191 -2.63 11.08 11.14
CA VAL A 191 -1.67 12.02 10.53
C VAL A 191 -1.77 11.96 9.01
N LEU A 192 -1.75 10.75 8.42
CA LEU A 192 -1.88 10.57 6.97
C LEU A 192 -3.17 11.20 6.44
N THR A 193 -4.28 11.04 7.15
CA THR A 193 -5.58 11.62 6.77
C THR A 193 -5.52 13.15 6.74
N ARG A 194 -4.86 13.80 7.71
CA ARG A 194 -4.69 15.26 7.72
C ARG A 194 -3.74 15.75 6.63
N VAL A 195 -2.59 15.11 6.47
CA VAL A 195 -1.58 15.51 5.48
C VAL A 195 -2.12 15.34 4.06
N SER A 196 -2.71 14.20 3.75
CA SER A 196 -3.34 13.97 2.44
C SER A 196 -4.50 14.93 2.15
N GLY A 197 -5.28 15.30 3.18
CA GLY A 197 -6.34 16.31 3.08
C GLY A 197 -5.82 17.69 2.66
N LEU A 198 -4.62 18.07 3.10
CA LEU A 198 -3.97 19.32 2.69
C LEU A 198 -3.31 19.22 1.31
N MET A 199 -2.72 18.07 0.98
CA MET A 199 -1.95 17.91 -0.26
C MET A 199 -2.81 17.71 -1.49
N ARG A 200 -3.80 16.81 -1.39
CA ARG A 200 -4.56 16.34 -2.57
C ARG A 200 -6.06 16.21 -2.35
N ASN A 201 -6.47 16.09 -1.09
CA ASN A 201 -7.87 16.02 -0.66
C ASN A 201 -8.70 14.99 -1.46
N ALA A 202 -8.14 13.80 -1.69
CA ALA A 202 -8.84 12.77 -2.46
C ALA A 202 -10.11 12.30 -1.74
N PRO A 203 -11.25 12.13 -2.42
CA PRO A 203 -12.50 11.70 -1.78
C PRO A 203 -12.44 10.28 -1.20
N PHE A 204 -11.55 9.43 -1.71
CA PHE A 204 -11.40 8.05 -1.27
C PHE A 204 -9.99 7.76 -0.76
N ILE A 205 -9.91 6.92 0.27
CA ILE A 205 -8.67 6.52 0.93
C ILE A 205 -8.62 5.00 1.00
N LEU A 206 -7.61 4.38 0.39
CA LEU A 206 -7.26 2.98 0.61
C LEU A 206 -6.25 2.90 1.75
N ASN A 207 -6.47 2.07 2.77
CA ASN A 207 -5.43 1.75 3.74
C ASN A 207 -4.97 0.29 3.60
N VAL A 208 -3.66 0.08 3.66
CA VAL A 208 -3.04 -1.24 3.64
C VAL A 208 -1.85 -1.31 4.61
N ASP A 209 -1.59 -2.52 5.09
CA ASP A 209 -0.38 -2.83 5.85
C ASP A 209 0.84 -3.00 4.94
N CYS A 210 2.03 -2.89 5.53
CA CYS A 210 3.29 -2.96 4.79
C CYS A 210 3.56 -4.31 4.12
N ASP A 211 2.85 -5.37 4.48
CA ASP A 211 2.95 -6.73 3.97
C ASP A 211 1.84 -7.11 2.97
N MET A 212 0.96 -6.16 2.62
CA MET A 212 -0.13 -6.37 1.67
C MET A 212 0.30 -6.11 0.24
N ILE A 213 0.02 -7.05 -0.66
CA ILE A 213 0.31 -6.90 -2.08
C ILE A 213 -0.95 -6.94 -2.93
N VAL A 214 -0.93 -6.15 -4.01
CA VAL A 214 -2.01 -6.15 -5.00
C VAL A 214 -1.99 -7.45 -5.79
N ASN A 215 -3.08 -8.22 -5.66
CA ASN A 215 -3.34 -9.45 -6.42
C ASN A 215 -4.19 -9.20 -7.68
N ASN A 216 -4.99 -8.14 -7.70
CA ASN A 216 -5.82 -7.73 -8.82
C ASN A 216 -5.54 -6.25 -9.17
N PRO A 217 -5.05 -5.93 -10.38
CA PRO A 217 -4.72 -4.57 -10.78
C PRO A 217 -5.91 -3.59 -10.73
N LYS A 218 -7.13 -4.11 -10.89
CA LYS A 218 -8.36 -3.34 -11.03
C LYS A 218 -9.10 -3.13 -9.71
N VAL A 219 -8.49 -3.50 -8.59
CA VAL A 219 -9.10 -3.41 -7.25
C VAL A 219 -9.69 -2.03 -6.93
N VAL A 220 -9.03 -0.96 -7.37
CA VAL A 220 -9.52 0.42 -7.19
C VAL A 220 -10.83 0.64 -7.95
N LEU A 221 -10.91 0.18 -9.20
CA LEU A 221 -12.12 0.29 -10.00
C LEU A 221 -13.26 -0.52 -9.38
N HIS A 222 -12.99 -1.74 -8.90
CA HIS A 222 -14.00 -2.55 -8.24
C HIS A 222 -14.54 -1.86 -6.98
N ALA A 223 -13.66 -1.31 -6.14
CA ALA A 223 -14.06 -0.57 -4.95
C ALA A 223 -14.95 0.64 -5.30
N LEU A 224 -14.55 1.40 -6.32
CA LEU A 224 -15.28 2.59 -6.75
C LEU A 224 -16.63 2.26 -7.38
N CYS A 225 -16.78 1.11 -8.06
CA CYS A 225 -18.10 0.66 -8.54
C CYS A 225 -19.12 0.54 -7.41
N ILE A 226 -18.69 0.16 -6.20
CA ILE A 226 -19.57 0.08 -5.03
C ILE A 226 -19.77 1.47 -4.41
N LEU A 227 -18.69 2.22 -4.23
CA LEU A 227 -18.72 3.49 -3.49
C LEU A 227 -19.38 4.63 -4.29
N LEU A 228 -19.39 4.56 -5.63
CA LEU A 228 -20.00 5.54 -6.52
C LEU A 228 -21.37 5.10 -7.06
N ASP A 229 -21.87 3.92 -6.68
CA ASP A 229 -23.24 3.56 -7.01
C ASP A 229 -24.22 4.55 -6.36
N SER A 230 -25.38 4.75 -6.97
CA SER A 230 -26.43 5.66 -6.48
C SER A 230 -26.85 5.41 -5.03
N LYS A 231 -26.80 4.14 -4.59
CA LYS A 231 -26.94 3.75 -3.18
C LYS A 231 -25.61 3.85 -2.44
N GLY A 232 -24.53 3.43 -3.08
CA GLY A 232 -23.13 3.59 -2.68
C GLY A 232 -22.82 4.94 -2.03
N GLU A 233 -23.03 6.01 -2.77
CA GLU A 233 -22.71 7.38 -2.36
C GLU A 233 -23.49 7.84 -1.11
N LYS A 234 -24.64 7.21 -0.84
CA LYS A 234 -25.55 7.58 0.26
C LYS A 234 -25.49 6.66 1.46
N GLU A 235 -25.07 5.41 1.28
CA GLU A 235 -25.22 4.36 2.30
C GLU A 235 -23.91 3.62 2.58
N VAL A 236 -22.84 3.81 1.79
CA VAL A 236 -21.61 3.03 1.94
C VAL A 236 -20.50 3.88 2.55
N ALA A 237 -20.08 3.51 3.76
CA ALA A 237 -18.97 4.16 4.45
C ALA A 237 -17.60 3.73 3.92
N PHE A 238 -17.45 2.43 3.66
CA PHE A 238 -16.21 1.84 3.19
C PHE A 238 -16.48 0.53 2.43
N ALA A 239 -15.52 0.10 1.63
CA ALA A 239 -15.50 -1.21 0.98
C ALA A 239 -14.31 -2.02 1.51
N GLN A 240 -14.60 -3.10 2.23
CA GLN A 240 -13.60 -4.01 2.81
C GLN A 240 -13.32 -5.16 1.84
N PHE A 241 -12.04 -5.36 1.52
CA PHE A 241 -11.60 -6.50 0.71
C PHE A 241 -11.11 -7.64 1.61
N PRO A 242 -11.36 -8.90 1.22
CA PRO A 242 -10.89 -10.06 1.97
C PRO A 242 -9.35 -10.12 1.95
N GLN A 243 -8.76 -10.39 3.11
CA GLN A 243 -7.33 -10.65 3.21
C GLN A 243 -7.05 -12.09 2.76
N GLN A 244 -6.02 -12.29 1.94
CA GLN A 244 -5.57 -13.63 1.55
C GLN A 244 -4.10 -13.80 1.85
N PHE A 245 -3.79 -14.77 2.70
CA PHE A 245 -2.41 -15.12 3.04
C PHE A 245 -1.78 -15.97 1.94
N TYR A 246 -0.51 -15.72 1.68
CA TYR A 246 0.28 -16.46 0.71
C TYR A 246 1.24 -17.42 1.38
N ALA A 247 1.79 -18.38 0.61
CA ALA A 247 2.75 -19.37 1.10
C ALA A 247 2.21 -20.18 2.30
N THR A 248 0.91 -20.46 2.29
CA THR A 248 0.23 -21.24 3.32
C THR A 248 0.47 -22.73 3.10
N LEU A 249 0.43 -23.50 4.20
CA LEU A 249 0.46 -24.95 4.12
C LEU A 249 -0.83 -25.46 3.46
N LYS A 250 -0.72 -26.52 2.66
CA LYS A 250 -1.87 -27.09 1.92
C LYS A 250 -2.94 -27.62 2.87
N ASP A 251 -2.50 -28.21 3.96
CA ASP A 251 -3.30 -28.80 5.04
C ASP A 251 -3.68 -27.77 6.13
N ASP A 252 -3.05 -26.59 6.13
CA ASP A 252 -3.29 -25.48 7.06
C ASP A 252 -3.69 -25.89 8.49
N PRO A 253 -2.87 -26.68 9.20
CA PRO A 253 -3.24 -27.26 10.50
C PRO A 253 -3.46 -26.20 11.58
N PHE A 254 -2.94 -24.99 11.38
CA PHE A 254 -3.09 -23.85 12.28
C PHE A 254 -4.27 -22.94 11.92
N GLY A 255 -4.95 -23.20 10.80
CA GLY A 255 -6.05 -22.35 10.32
C GLY A 255 -5.61 -20.94 9.91
N ASN A 256 -4.35 -20.75 9.53
CA ASN A 256 -3.75 -19.45 9.22
C ASN A 256 -4.38 -18.80 7.97
N GLN A 257 -5.01 -19.57 7.10
CA GLN A 257 -5.75 -19.02 5.96
C GLN A 257 -7.01 -18.27 6.40
N MET A 258 -7.49 -18.49 7.63
CA MET A 258 -8.72 -17.90 8.17
C MET A 258 -9.92 -18.09 7.22
N ALA A 259 -9.93 -19.19 6.46
CA ALA A 259 -10.85 -19.38 5.34
C ALA A 259 -12.32 -19.38 5.79
N ILE A 260 -12.62 -19.92 6.98
CA ILE A 260 -13.97 -19.92 7.56
C ILE A 260 -14.43 -18.48 7.84
N LEU A 261 -13.61 -17.72 8.55
CA LEU A 261 -13.89 -16.32 8.89
C LEU A 261 -14.12 -15.50 7.61
N ILE A 262 -13.16 -15.54 6.69
CA ILE A 262 -13.13 -14.64 5.54
C ILE A 262 -14.18 -15.02 4.48
N LYS A 263 -14.37 -16.30 4.18
CA LYS A 263 -15.28 -16.73 3.10
C LYS A 263 -16.72 -16.91 3.55
N TYR A 264 -16.95 -17.43 4.75
CA TYR A 264 -18.30 -17.81 5.18
C TYR A 264 -18.87 -16.80 6.16
N LEU A 265 -18.16 -16.47 7.24
CA LEU A 265 -18.69 -15.56 8.25
C LEU A 265 -18.85 -14.15 7.68
N THR A 266 -17.81 -13.62 7.03
CA THR A 266 -17.85 -12.28 6.46
C THR A 266 -18.93 -12.18 5.37
N ALA A 267 -19.10 -13.19 4.52
CA ALA A 267 -20.16 -13.21 3.50
C ALA A 267 -21.57 -13.26 4.13
N GLY A 268 -21.74 -14.01 5.22
CA GLY A 268 -23.01 -14.06 5.96
C GLY A 268 -23.37 -12.71 6.60
N ILE A 269 -22.41 -12.09 7.30
CA ILE A 269 -22.59 -10.75 7.88
C ILE A 269 -22.79 -9.70 6.79
N ALA A 270 -22.23 -9.93 5.60
CA ALA A 270 -22.37 -9.03 4.46
C ALA A 270 -23.83 -8.80 4.04
N GLY A 271 -24.69 -9.82 4.19
CA GLY A 271 -26.11 -9.73 3.87
C GLY A 271 -26.96 -8.98 4.91
N LEU A 272 -26.41 -8.66 6.09
CA LEU A 272 -27.13 -7.93 7.15
C LEU A 272 -26.82 -6.44 7.11
N GLN A 273 -25.59 -6.10 7.49
CA GLN A 273 -25.08 -4.74 7.49
C GLN A 273 -23.76 -4.66 6.73
N GLY A 274 -23.09 -5.78 6.46
CA GLY A 274 -21.77 -5.77 5.82
C GLY A 274 -20.60 -6.10 6.78
N PRO A 275 -19.39 -6.45 6.28
CA PRO A 275 -18.18 -6.64 7.10
C PRO A 275 -17.80 -5.51 8.05
N PHE A 276 -17.13 -5.90 9.14
CA PHE A 276 -16.36 -4.98 9.98
C PHE A 276 -15.07 -4.54 9.29
N TYR A 277 -14.62 -3.34 9.64
CA TYR A 277 -13.29 -2.88 9.27
C TYR A 277 -12.22 -3.76 9.92
N SER A 278 -11.37 -4.38 9.10
CA SER A 278 -10.40 -5.38 9.52
C SER A 278 -8.98 -4.82 9.73
N GLY A 279 -8.80 -3.49 9.65
CA GLY A 279 -7.50 -2.84 9.87
C GLY A 279 -6.66 -2.61 8.61
N THR A 280 -7.04 -3.19 7.47
CA THR A 280 -6.28 -3.19 6.21
C THR A 280 -7.19 -3.53 5.03
N ASN A 281 -6.71 -3.33 3.81
CA ASN A 281 -7.41 -3.63 2.55
C ASN A 281 -8.82 -3.01 2.47
N CYS A 282 -8.94 -1.76 2.92
CA CYS A 282 -10.23 -1.10 3.01
C CYS A 282 -10.20 0.26 2.31
N PHE A 283 -11.21 0.51 1.48
CA PHE A 283 -11.44 1.80 0.82
C PHE A 283 -12.46 2.58 1.62
N HIS A 284 -12.07 3.72 2.16
CA HIS A 284 -12.93 4.60 2.96
C HIS A 284 -13.33 5.84 2.16
N THR A 285 -14.56 6.29 2.39
CA THR A 285 -14.98 7.64 1.99
C THR A 285 -14.40 8.66 2.98
N ARG A 286 -13.65 9.65 2.50
CA ARG A 286 -12.99 10.66 3.35
C ARG A 286 -13.97 11.42 4.24
N LYS A 287 -15.16 11.76 3.71
CA LYS A 287 -16.23 12.43 4.48
C LYS A 287 -16.60 11.63 5.74
N VAL A 288 -16.71 10.31 5.62
CA VAL A 288 -17.06 9.42 6.73
C VAL A 288 -15.94 9.36 7.77
N ILE A 289 -14.67 9.37 7.35
CA ILE A 289 -13.53 9.46 8.28
C ILE A 289 -13.57 10.76 9.10
N TYR A 290 -14.09 11.85 8.54
CA TYR A 290 -14.31 13.12 9.25
C TYR A 290 -15.62 13.17 10.05
N GLY A 291 -16.40 12.08 10.10
CA GLY A 291 -17.68 12.03 10.80
C GLY A 291 -18.82 12.75 10.07
N LEU A 292 -18.63 13.08 8.78
CA LEU A 292 -19.71 13.62 7.95
C LEU A 292 -20.53 12.46 7.38
N TYR A 293 -21.84 12.52 7.58
CA TYR A 293 -22.78 11.58 7.01
C TYR A 293 -23.21 12.05 5.60
N PRO A 294 -23.50 11.13 4.67
CA PRO A 294 -24.19 11.48 3.43
C PRO A 294 -25.54 12.16 3.73
N ASP A 295 -25.89 13.17 2.94
CA ASP A 295 -26.89 14.22 3.21
C ASP A 295 -28.36 13.75 3.32
N SER A 296 -28.64 12.46 3.53
CA SER A 296 -29.99 11.90 3.52
C SER A 296 -30.25 10.82 4.56
N MET A 297 -29.98 11.06 5.85
CA MET A 297 -30.60 10.26 6.91
C MET A 297 -31.01 11.06 8.16
N GLU A 298 -32.34 11.16 8.35
CA GLU A 298 -32.94 11.18 9.68
C GLU A 298 -32.74 9.80 10.33
N LYS A 299 -32.09 9.78 11.50
CA LYS A 299 -32.11 8.69 12.51
C LYS A 299 -32.12 7.25 11.97
N GLY A 300 -30.94 6.68 11.75
CA GLY A 300 -30.77 5.23 11.65
C GLY A 300 -29.44 4.85 11.02
N ILE A 301 -28.62 4.08 11.71
CA ILE A 301 -27.35 3.57 11.16
C ILE A 301 -27.71 2.52 10.11
N PHE A 302 -27.50 2.83 8.83
CA PHE A 302 -27.49 1.84 7.75
C PHE A 302 -26.22 2.04 6.94
N PHE A 303 -25.31 1.09 7.07
CA PHE A 303 -24.21 0.93 6.14
C PHE A 303 -24.47 -0.39 5.41
N TYR A 304 -24.44 -0.40 4.08
CA TYR A 304 -24.36 -1.64 3.31
C TYR A 304 -22.88 -1.86 2.98
N PHE A 305 -22.27 -2.96 3.42
CA PHE A 305 -20.90 -3.30 3.01
C PHE A 305 -20.93 -4.50 2.06
N ILE A 306 -20.35 -4.34 0.87
CA ILE A 306 -20.24 -5.39 -0.15
C ILE A 306 -18.82 -5.94 -0.15
N LEU A 307 -18.69 -7.27 -0.08
CA LEU A 307 -17.43 -7.96 -0.35
C LEU A 307 -17.20 -8.03 -1.86
N ILE A 308 -15.97 -7.71 -2.27
CA ILE A 308 -15.48 -8.01 -3.62
C ILE A 308 -14.54 -9.22 -3.51
N PHE A 309 -14.82 -10.26 -4.28
CA PHE A 309 -13.91 -11.39 -4.51
C PHE A 309 -12.87 -11.05 -5.59
#